data_AF-A0A7C7VR37-F1
#
_entry.id   AF-A0A7C7VR37-F1
#
_cell.length_a   1.000
_cell.length_b   1.000
_cell.length_c   1.000
_cell.angle_alpha   90.00
_cell.angle_beta   90.00
_cell.angle_gamma   90.00
#
_symmetry.space_group_name_H-M   'P 1'
#
loop_
_entity.id
_entity.type
_entity.pdbx_description
1 polymer ?
#
loop_
_entity_poly.entity_id
_entity_poly.type
_entity_poly.pdbx_seq_one_letter_code
_entity_poly.pdbx_strand_id
1 'polypeptide(L)'
;LDQAKSMAKDLSKCGISAEILDPRRPEVRSPEVILVQISSLSLDQLASSLGVRTHGEALQKLRTQLLPAGSVLFLLTNPDFLFSLIKGIPRLKRHRILWRDFVQGLRTLVIDEFHLYYGFSLANILSSLYLLWKSLSKVIMSSATPGSTKQLLNWWDGKLITTKPIEKEEGRKIRHRTSLYIASLADGPLWSEEHANYLIAPVKNFLSWVRERAPKTSIKVLILVNSIIFAERLYKKLKEKVDAEVSRIHGFIPEDARNISSEVLVGTRAIDIGIDFDTATVIFEALNAPDFVQRLGRGSRRRPGIALALIPGSYSQELRKRLQNYENSIPYGSLISEVNSVLPSIKTYLEKISGFIGALSLFTLIHSVNASLSLNHRKTREVEEQLRKRELVEESLEVFRELLREPPSWLRSQNPDELLKKIKKKLGLFFTSTKLVSLARSGMRGIPLPIRAHFVEFNAWNEIDVTDLAKASFLVKEDNKGIYVEIIGPSRGRPLRIIMHNYPRGASILNNFDLECDERLKKSLQPLLQGVLFKFVSGKPKDWRFSTFDAIVGQGYSGKIVIGPDSFIEGEE
;
A
#
# COMPACT_ATOMS: atom_id res chain seq x y z
N LEU A 1 15.30 3.31 -4.42
CA LEU A 1 16.65 3.11 -5.01
C LEU A 1 17.38 1.83 -4.58
N ASP A 2 17.22 1.35 -3.34
CA ASP A 2 18.07 0.25 -2.82
C ASP A 2 17.84 -1.11 -3.49
N GLN A 3 16.60 -1.46 -3.85
CA GLN A 3 16.31 -2.74 -4.52
C GLN A 3 16.95 -2.82 -5.92
N ALA A 4 16.83 -1.75 -6.72
CA ALA A 4 17.45 -1.67 -8.05
C ALA A 4 18.98 -1.80 -7.95
N LYS A 5 19.61 -1.12 -6.98
CA LYS A 5 21.06 -1.22 -6.71
C LYS A 5 21.47 -2.63 -6.31
N SER A 6 20.72 -3.28 -5.42
CA SER A 6 20.98 -4.66 -5.02
C SER A 6 20.88 -5.61 -6.21
N MET A 7 19.84 -5.46 -7.04
CA MET A 7 19.65 -6.28 -8.23
C MET A 7 20.76 -6.06 -9.26
N ALA A 8 21.16 -4.82 -9.53
CA ALA A 8 22.29 -4.53 -10.43
C ALA A 8 23.58 -5.20 -9.92
N LYS A 9 23.84 -5.15 -8.62
CA LYS A 9 25.00 -5.80 -8.00
C LYS A 9 24.94 -7.33 -8.15
N ASP A 10 23.78 -7.93 -7.95
CA ASP A 10 23.63 -9.38 -8.08
C ASP A 10 23.69 -9.85 -9.54
N LEU A 11 23.13 -9.08 -10.49
CA LEU A 11 23.29 -9.33 -11.92
C LEU A 11 24.76 -9.25 -12.35
N SER A 12 25.50 -8.25 -11.85
CA SER A 12 26.93 -8.11 -12.12
C SER A 12 27.74 -9.32 -11.62
N LYS A 13 27.41 -9.89 -10.45
CA LYS A 13 28.05 -11.13 -9.97
C LYS A 13 27.77 -12.34 -10.85
N CYS A 14 26.64 -12.33 -11.57
CA CYS A 14 26.28 -13.34 -12.56
C CYS A 14 26.90 -13.07 -13.94
N GLY A 15 27.71 -12.02 -14.11
CA GLY A 15 28.29 -11.62 -15.39
C GLY A 15 27.30 -10.91 -16.33
N ILE A 16 26.14 -10.47 -15.84
CA ILE A 16 25.11 -9.78 -16.63
C ILE A 16 25.28 -8.28 -16.48
N SER A 17 25.41 -7.57 -17.60
CA SER A 17 25.47 -6.10 -17.61
C SER A 17 24.10 -5.49 -17.29
N ALA A 18 24.05 -4.65 -16.25
CA ALA A 18 22.81 -4.03 -15.81
C ALA A 18 23.01 -2.53 -15.53
N GLU A 19 22.08 -1.71 -16.00
CA GLU A 19 22.06 -0.26 -15.75
C GLU A 19 20.75 0.16 -15.09
N ILE A 20 20.83 1.08 -14.14
CA ILE A 20 19.65 1.66 -13.49
C ILE A 20 19.35 2.98 -14.20
N LEU A 21 18.16 3.09 -14.79
CA LEU A 21 17.74 4.33 -15.45
C LEU A 21 17.47 5.41 -14.40
N ASP A 22 18.14 6.56 -14.52
CA ASP A 22 17.79 7.78 -13.80
C ASP A 22 16.67 8.52 -14.57
N PRO A 23 15.46 8.66 -14.00
CA PRO A 23 14.37 9.41 -14.64
C PRO A 23 14.71 10.87 -14.95
N ARG A 24 15.64 11.47 -14.20
CA ARG A 24 16.04 12.88 -14.35
C ARG A 24 16.99 13.08 -15.51
N ARG A 25 17.78 12.05 -15.84
CA ARG A 25 18.76 12.02 -16.92
C ARG A 25 18.66 10.65 -17.60
N PRO A 26 17.64 10.46 -18.46
CA PRO A 26 17.37 9.18 -19.08
C PRO A 26 18.38 8.90 -20.19
N GLU A 27 19.59 8.52 -19.80
CA GLU A 27 20.65 8.03 -20.68
C GLU A 27 20.92 6.58 -20.33
N VAL A 28 21.12 5.73 -21.34
CA VAL A 28 21.37 4.31 -21.16
C VAL A 28 22.45 3.85 -22.15
N ARG A 29 23.44 3.12 -21.66
CA ARG A 29 24.58 2.60 -22.42
C ARG A 29 24.41 1.12 -22.75
N SER A 30 23.50 0.81 -23.68
CA SER A 30 23.26 -0.52 -24.27
C SER A 30 23.53 -1.74 -23.36
N PRO A 31 23.00 -1.80 -22.12
CA PRO A 31 23.20 -2.94 -21.24
C PRO A 31 22.28 -4.09 -21.65
N GLU A 32 22.59 -5.30 -21.19
CA GLU A 32 21.69 -6.45 -21.34
C GLU A 32 20.40 -6.26 -20.54
N VAL A 33 20.49 -5.65 -19.35
CA VAL A 33 19.35 -5.41 -18.46
C VAL A 33 19.24 -3.93 -18.09
N ILE A 34 18.02 -3.39 -18.17
CA ILE A 34 17.69 -2.05 -17.73
C ILE A 34 16.73 -2.15 -16.56
N LEU A 35 17.13 -1.62 -15.41
CA LEU A 35 16.33 -1.55 -14.20
C LEU A 35 15.67 -0.18 -14.11
N VAL A 36 14.34 -0.14 -14.07
CA VAL A 36 13.58 1.12 -13.95
C VAL A 36 12.66 1.05 -12.75
N GLN A 37 12.86 1.97 -11.80
CA GLN A 37 11.94 2.15 -10.68
C GLN A 37 10.82 3.12 -11.09
N ILE A 38 9.59 2.60 -11.16
CA ILE A 38 8.41 3.36 -11.54
C ILE A 38 7.57 3.67 -10.30
N SER A 39 7.38 4.97 -10.07
CA SER A 39 6.43 5.58 -9.16
C SER A 39 5.85 6.80 -9.85
N SER A 40 4.79 7.41 -9.31
CA SER A 40 4.28 8.67 -9.87
C SER A 40 5.35 9.77 -9.91
N LEU A 41 6.22 9.84 -8.88
CA LEU A 41 7.31 10.81 -8.84
C LEU A 41 8.37 10.53 -9.91
N SER A 42 8.81 9.29 -10.08
CA SER A 42 9.79 8.97 -11.11
C SER A 42 9.21 9.16 -12.51
N LEU A 43 7.91 8.90 -12.71
CA LEU A 43 7.22 9.19 -13.96
C LEU A 43 7.07 10.69 -14.23
N ASP A 44 6.87 11.52 -13.20
CA ASP A 44 6.86 12.98 -13.35
C ASP A 44 8.25 13.51 -13.73
N GLN A 45 9.30 12.98 -13.11
CA GLN A 45 10.68 13.30 -13.44
C GLN A 45 11.01 12.90 -14.88
N LEU A 46 10.64 11.66 -15.26
CA LEU A 46 10.80 11.15 -16.63
C LEU A 46 9.99 11.96 -17.64
N ALA A 47 8.76 12.33 -17.31
CA ALA A 47 7.92 13.15 -18.18
C ALA A 47 8.56 14.53 -18.40
N SER A 48 9.08 15.13 -17.33
CA SER A 48 9.75 16.44 -17.37
C SER A 48 11.03 16.38 -18.20
N SER A 49 11.89 15.38 -17.99
CA SER A 49 13.15 15.21 -18.74
C SER A 49 12.92 14.92 -20.22
N LEU A 50 11.83 14.22 -20.56
CA LEU A 50 11.45 13.91 -21.94
C LEU A 50 10.55 14.97 -22.61
N GLY A 51 10.24 16.06 -21.92
CA GLY A 51 9.40 17.15 -22.43
C GLY A 51 7.95 16.74 -22.75
N VAL A 52 7.38 15.79 -21.99
CA VAL A 52 6.01 15.30 -22.17
C VAL A 52 5.12 15.64 -20.98
N ARG A 53 3.80 15.64 -21.18
CA ARG A 53 2.84 16.13 -20.16
C ARG A 53 2.16 15.02 -19.36
N THR A 54 2.32 13.76 -19.77
CA THR A 54 1.59 12.64 -19.17
C THR A 54 2.49 11.45 -18.89
N HIS A 55 2.17 10.71 -17.83
CA HIS A 55 2.86 9.47 -17.47
C HIS A 55 2.84 8.43 -18.60
N GLY A 56 1.72 8.33 -19.31
CA GLY A 56 1.60 7.41 -20.44
C GLY A 56 2.51 7.75 -21.62
N GLU A 57 2.71 9.04 -21.92
CA GLU A 57 3.69 9.47 -22.93
C GLU A 57 5.13 9.19 -22.50
N ALA A 58 5.43 9.40 -21.22
CA ALA A 58 6.75 9.10 -20.65
C ALA A 58 7.08 7.61 -20.76
N LEU A 59 6.13 6.73 -20.40
CA LEU A 59 6.28 5.27 -20.53
C LEU A 59 6.41 4.81 -21.98
N GLN A 60 5.65 5.42 -22.91
CA GLN A 60 5.78 5.08 -24.32
C GLN A 60 7.17 5.47 -24.84
N LYS A 61 7.66 6.68 -24.52
CA LYS A 61 9.01 7.10 -24.91
C LYS A 61 10.09 6.24 -24.25
N LEU A 62 9.89 5.84 -22.99
CA LEU A 62 10.76 4.85 -22.34
C LEU A 62 10.90 3.59 -23.18
N ARG A 63 9.77 2.99 -23.61
CA ARG A 63 9.80 1.77 -24.41
C ARG A 63 10.42 1.97 -25.80
N THR A 64 10.10 3.08 -26.45
CA THR A 64 10.36 3.28 -27.90
C THR A 64 11.66 4.03 -28.21
N GLN A 65 12.18 4.83 -27.27
CA GLN A 65 13.34 5.70 -27.49
C GLN A 65 14.51 5.38 -26.55
N LEU A 66 14.21 4.96 -25.31
CA LEU A 66 15.24 4.79 -24.28
C LEU A 66 15.70 3.34 -24.09
N LEU A 67 14.91 2.35 -24.53
CA LEU A 67 15.30 0.95 -24.47
C LEU A 67 16.04 0.55 -25.76
N PRO A 68 17.33 0.20 -25.67
CA PRO A 68 18.08 -0.36 -26.77
C PRO A 68 17.47 -1.68 -27.25
N ALA A 69 17.66 -1.99 -28.53
CA ALA A 69 17.21 -3.25 -29.09
C ALA A 69 17.92 -4.42 -28.42
N GLY A 70 17.16 -5.43 -27.98
CA GLY A 70 17.69 -6.62 -27.31
C GLY A 70 17.81 -6.51 -25.78
N SER A 71 17.75 -5.30 -25.20
CA SER A 71 17.80 -5.15 -23.74
C SER A 71 16.52 -5.64 -23.06
N VAL A 72 16.67 -6.30 -21.91
CA VAL A 72 15.57 -6.73 -21.05
C VAL A 72 15.21 -5.61 -20.08
N LEU A 73 13.94 -5.22 -20.04
CA LEU A 73 13.43 -4.23 -19.09
C LEU A 73 12.92 -4.91 -17.81
N PHE A 74 13.46 -4.51 -16.67
CA PHE A 74 12.96 -4.84 -15.35
C PHE A 74 12.27 -3.61 -14.76
N LEU A 75 10.95 -3.70 -14.59
CA LEU A 75 10.13 -2.63 -14.04
C LEU A 75 9.81 -2.91 -12.57
N LEU A 76 10.37 -2.07 -11.69
CA LEU A 76 10.20 -2.14 -10.24
C LEU A 76 9.11 -1.17 -9.82
N THR A 77 8.00 -1.66 -9.27
CA THR A 77 6.83 -0.83 -8.99
C THR A 77 5.96 -1.41 -7.87
N ASN A 78 5.07 -0.59 -7.31
CA ASN A 78 4.02 -1.06 -6.41
C ASN A 78 2.87 -1.72 -7.21
N PRO A 79 2.14 -2.69 -6.62
CA PRO A 79 1.01 -3.34 -7.30
C PRO A 79 -0.09 -2.40 -7.76
N ASP A 80 -0.30 -1.29 -7.06
CA ASP A 80 -1.30 -0.29 -7.45
C ASP A 80 -1.01 0.33 -8.82
N PHE A 81 0.27 0.45 -9.19
CA PHE A 81 0.65 0.92 -10.52
C PHE A 81 0.42 -0.16 -11.58
N LEU A 82 0.75 -1.42 -11.30
CA LEU A 82 0.42 -2.54 -12.20
C LEU A 82 -1.09 -2.59 -12.45
N PHE A 83 -1.88 -2.50 -11.37
CA PHE A 83 -3.33 -2.43 -11.47
C PHE A 83 -3.79 -1.21 -12.27
N SER A 84 -3.20 -0.03 -12.06
CA SER A 84 -3.50 1.19 -12.81
C SER A 84 -3.18 1.07 -14.31
N LEU A 85 -2.08 0.38 -14.63
CA LEU A 85 -1.65 0.09 -16.00
C LEU A 85 -2.60 -0.88 -16.70
N ILE A 86 -3.01 -1.95 -16.03
CA ILE A 86 -4.01 -2.89 -16.56
C ILE A 86 -5.33 -2.16 -16.79
N LYS A 87 -5.80 -1.44 -15.77
CA LYS A 87 -7.11 -0.77 -15.74
C LYS A 87 -7.27 0.39 -16.72
N GLY A 88 -6.17 1.06 -17.07
CA GLY A 88 -6.18 2.21 -17.98
C GLY A 88 -6.71 3.50 -17.36
N ILE A 89 -6.12 3.91 -16.24
CA ILE A 89 -6.53 5.15 -15.56
C ILE A 89 -6.25 6.41 -16.38
N PRO A 90 -7.03 7.50 -16.24
CA PRO A 90 -6.89 8.71 -17.07
C PRO A 90 -5.51 9.38 -17.09
N ARG A 91 -4.70 9.24 -16.04
CA ARG A 91 -3.31 9.76 -15.98
C ARG A 91 -2.36 9.00 -16.94
N LEU A 92 -2.70 7.76 -17.31
CA LEU A 92 -1.98 6.93 -18.28
C LEU A 92 -2.61 7.05 -19.67
N LYS A 93 -2.47 8.23 -20.30
CA LYS A 93 -2.90 8.41 -21.70
C LYS A 93 -2.22 7.39 -22.62
N ARG A 94 -2.83 7.12 -23.78
CA ARG A 94 -2.37 6.10 -24.75
C ARG A 94 -2.40 4.68 -24.20
N HIS A 95 -3.38 4.39 -23.34
CA HIS A 95 -3.50 3.10 -22.67
C HIS A 95 -3.44 1.89 -23.60
N ARG A 96 -4.07 1.93 -24.79
CA ARG A 96 -3.96 0.84 -25.79
C ARG A 96 -2.51 0.50 -26.16
N ILE A 97 -1.64 1.50 -26.31
CA ILE A 97 -0.22 1.30 -26.61
C ILE A 97 0.49 0.73 -25.39
N LEU A 98 0.22 1.28 -24.20
CA LEU A 98 0.80 0.79 -22.95
C LEU A 98 0.39 -0.66 -22.63
N TRP A 99 -0.86 -1.01 -22.91
CA TRP A 99 -1.38 -2.36 -22.78
C TRP A 99 -0.59 -3.33 -23.67
N ARG A 100 -0.42 -3.00 -24.94
CA ARG A 100 0.39 -3.80 -25.87
C ARG A 100 1.84 -3.93 -25.39
N ASP A 101 2.46 -2.79 -25.05
CA ASP A 101 3.91 -2.73 -24.84
C ASP A 101 4.36 -3.26 -23.47
N PHE A 102 3.54 -3.08 -22.44
CA PHE A 102 3.90 -3.43 -21.06
C PHE A 102 3.04 -4.57 -20.49
N VAL A 103 1.76 -4.68 -20.84
CA VAL A 103 0.87 -5.70 -20.27
C VAL A 103 0.94 -7.00 -21.07
N GLN A 104 0.72 -6.95 -22.39
CA GLN A 104 0.85 -8.12 -23.27
C GLN A 104 2.30 -8.59 -23.42
N GLY A 105 3.27 -7.67 -23.31
CA GLY A 105 4.70 -8.00 -23.30
C GLY A 105 5.20 -8.60 -21.99
N LEU A 106 4.41 -8.59 -20.91
CA LEU A 106 4.83 -9.07 -19.60
C LEU A 106 4.95 -10.60 -19.59
N ARG A 107 6.16 -11.11 -19.33
CA ARG A 107 6.44 -12.55 -19.25
C ARG A 107 6.69 -13.05 -17.83
N THR A 108 7.32 -12.22 -17.00
CA THR A 108 7.66 -12.59 -15.62
C THR A 108 7.09 -11.57 -14.65
N LEU A 109 6.40 -12.03 -13.62
CA LEU A 109 5.93 -11.18 -12.53
C LEU A 109 6.53 -11.62 -11.19
N VAL A 110 7.15 -10.71 -10.47
CA VAL A 110 7.66 -10.96 -9.12
C VAL A 110 6.88 -10.12 -8.13
N ILE A 111 6.25 -10.78 -7.15
CA ILE A 111 5.50 -10.13 -6.07
C ILE A 111 6.25 -10.39 -4.78
N ASP A 112 6.97 -9.37 -4.32
CA ASP A 112 7.65 -9.43 -3.04
C ASP A 112 6.72 -9.11 -1.87
N GLU A 113 7.07 -9.63 -0.69
CA GLU A 113 6.36 -9.40 0.58
C GLU A 113 4.84 -9.62 0.49
N PHE A 114 4.41 -10.71 -0.15
CA PHE A 114 3.01 -10.98 -0.49
C PHE A 114 2.03 -10.95 0.70
N HIS A 115 2.49 -11.25 1.91
CA HIS A 115 1.67 -11.21 3.14
C HIS A 115 1.27 -9.80 3.59
N LEU A 116 1.87 -8.75 3.01
CA LEU A 116 1.45 -7.38 3.25
C LEU A 116 0.13 -7.04 2.54
N TYR A 117 -0.22 -7.80 1.51
CA TYR A 117 -1.46 -7.56 0.77
C TYR A 117 -2.63 -8.27 1.46
N TYR A 118 -3.65 -7.50 1.79
CA TYR A 118 -4.90 -7.97 2.38
C TYR A 118 -6.08 -7.23 1.74
N GLY A 119 -7.30 -7.73 2.00
CA GLY A 119 -8.53 -7.09 1.52
C GLY A 119 -8.50 -6.87 0.02
N PHE A 120 -8.76 -5.66 -0.43
CA PHE A 120 -8.84 -5.38 -1.86
C PHE A 120 -7.52 -5.23 -2.57
N SER A 121 -6.44 -4.81 -1.90
CA SER A 121 -5.12 -4.85 -2.53
C SER A 121 -4.77 -6.28 -2.92
N LEU A 122 -5.10 -7.25 -2.05
CA LEU A 122 -5.00 -8.67 -2.37
C LEU A 122 -5.96 -9.07 -3.51
N ALA A 123 -7.23 -8.65 -3.47
CA ALA A 123 -8.20 -8.96 -4.53
C ALA A 123 -7.77 -8.40 -5.91
N ASN A 124 -7.20 -7.20 -5.95
CA ASN A 124 -6.68 -6.56 -7.16
C ASN A 124 -5.48 -7.33 -7.71
N ILE A 125 -4.57 -7.77 -6.83
CA ILE A 125 -3.43 -8.61 -7.22
C ILE A 125 -3.92 -9.94 -7.78
N LEU A 126 -4.83 -10.63 -7.07
CA LEU A 126 -5.39 -11.91 -7.52
C LEU A 126 -6.15 -11.78 -8.84
N SER A 127 -6.96 -10.73 -9.01
CA SER A 127 -7.69 -10.46 -10.25
C SER A 127 -6.76 -10.11 -11.41
N SER A 128 -5.72 -9.31 -11.15
CA SER A 128 -4.70 -8.97 -12.15
C SER A 128 -3.89 -10.20 -12.57
N LEU A 129 -3.47 -11.00 -11.60
CA LEU A 129 -2.80 -12.29 -11.84
C LEU A 129 -3.68 -13.20 -12.68
N TYR A 130 -4.97 -13.30 -12.35
CA TYR A 130 -5.89 -14.14 -13.09
C TYR A 130 -6.05 -13.70 -14.55
N LEU A 131 -6.21 -12.40 -14.79
CA LEU A 131 -6.30 -11.85 -16.16
C LEU A 131 -5.01 -12.06 -16.98
N LEU A 132 -3.86 -12.03 -16.32
CA LEU A 132 -2.55 -12.14 -16.98
C LEU A 132 -1.99 -13.56 -16.97
N TRP A 133 -2.61 -14.49 -16.24
CA TRP A 133 -2.03 -15.80 -15.95
C TRP A 133 -1.60 -16.54 -17.22
N LYS A 134 -2.48 -16.58 -18.23
CA LYS A 134 -2.23 -17.30 -19.48
C LYS A 134 -1.13 -16.64 -20.34
N SER A 135 -0.81 -15.35 -20.13
CA SER A 135 0.24 -14.65 -20.87
C SER A 135 1.60 -14.66 -20.15
N LEU A 136 1.60 -14.91 -18.84
CA LEU A 136 2.80 -14.98 -18.00
C LEU A 136 3.48 -16.33 -18.15
N SER A 137 4.79 -16.31 -18.40
CA SER A 137 5.63 -17.51 -18.43
C SER A 137 6.09 -17.92 -17.03
N LYS A 138 6.20 -16.96 -16.11
CA LYS A 138 6.67 -17.20 -14.75
C LYS A 138 6.09 -16.18 -13.78
N VAL A 139 5.73 -16.63 -12.59
CA VAL A 139 5.46 -15.73 -11.46
C VAL A 139 6.18 -16.25 -10.24
N ILE A 140 6.72 -15.32 -9.46
CA ILE A 140 7.42 -15.60 -8.21
C ILE A 140 6.74 -14.77 -7.13
N MET A 141 6.34 -15.41 -6.03
CA MET A 141 5.83 -14.71 -4.85
C MET A 141 6.69 -15.04 -3.65
N SER A 142 7.19 -14.02 -2.96
CA SER A 142 7.94 -14.17 -1.70
C SER A 142 7.09 -13.69 -0.52
N SER A 143 7.21 -14.38 0.61
CA SER A 143 6.46 -14.04 1.83
C SER A 143 7.18 -14.55 3.08
N ALA A 144 7.40 -13.68 4.06
CA ALA A 144 7.99 -14.02 5.34
C ALA A 144 7.01 -14.74 6.29
N THR A 145 5.71 -14.41 6.23
CA THR A 145 4.67 -14.99 7.11
C THR A 145 3.52 -15.57 6.28
N PRO A 146 3.68 -16.78 5.70
CA PRO A 146 2.76 -17.27 4.69
C PRO A 146 1.41 -17.79 5.23
N GLY A 147 1.17 -17.74 6.55
CA GLY A 147 0.08 -18.43 7.27
C GLY A 147 -1.27 -18.47 6.54
N SER A 148 -1.96 -17.33 6.46
CA SER A 148 -3.24 -17.22 5.74
C SER A 148 -3.09 -17.20 4.21
N THR A 149 -1.90 -16.88 3.70
CA THR A 149 -1.66 -16.75 2.26
C THR A 149 -1.43 -18.08 1.54
N LYS A 150 -1.09 -19.17 2.25
CA LYS A 150 -0.96 -20.50 1.63
C LYS A 150 -2.28 -20.98 1.03
N GLN A 151 -3.37 -20.81 1.77
CA GLN A 151 -4.72 -21.13 1.29
C GLN A 151 -5.08 -20.32 0.05
N LEU A 152 -4.59 -19.08 -0.05
CA LEU A 152 -4.79 -18.23 -1.21
C LEU A 152 -4.12 -18.76 -2.46
N LEU A 153 -3.13 -19.63 -2.37
CA LEU A 153 -2.37 -20.14 -3.52
C LEU A 153 -2.73 -21.59 -3.84
N ASN A 154 -3.80 -22.15 -3.28
CA ASN A 154 -4.23 -23.51 -3.63
C ASN A 154 -4.68 -23.67 -5.11
N TRP A 155 -4.90 -22.57 -5.85
CA TRP A 155 -5.05 -22.59 -7.33
C TRP A 155 -3.74 -22.59 -8.11
N TRP A 156 -2.66 -22.20 -7.45
CA TRP A 156 -1.36 -22.04 -8.06
C TRP A 156 -0.72 -23.43 -8.17
N ASP A 157 -0.64 -23.98 -9.39
CA ASP A 157 0.03 -25.27 -9.64
C ASP A 157 1.57 -25.18 -9.59
N GLY A 158 2.11 -24.01 -9.27
CA GLY A 158 3.55 -23.87 -9.11
C GLY A 158 4.06 -24.34 -7.75
N LYS A 159 5.38 -24.53 -7.71
CA LYS A 159 6.10 -25.10 -6.58
C LYS A 159 6.15 -24.13 -5.39
N LEU A 160 5.54 -24.51 -4.27
CA LEU A 160 5.76 -23.84 -3.00
C LEU A 160 7.13 -24.25 -2.44
N ILE A 161 8.05 -23.29 -2.34
CA ILE A 161 9.35 -23.47 -1.69
C ILE A 161 9.29 -22.75 -0.34
N THR A 162 9.33 -23.52 0.75
CA THR A 162 9.41 -22.95 2.10
C THR A 162 10.80 -23.15 2.67
N THR A 163 11.41 -22.06 3.13
CA THR A 163 12.63 -22.11 3.94
C THR A 163 12.25 -21.86 5.39
N LYS A 164 12.78 -22.66 6.32
CA LYS A 164 12.61 -22.45 7.76
C LYS A 164 13.97 -22.10 8.36
N PRO A 165 14.04 -21.13 9.29
CA PRO A 165 15.25 -20.97 10.09
C PRO A 165 15.47 -22.26 10.88
N ILE A 166 16.71 -22.75 10.87
CA ILE A 166 17.15 -23.89 11.66
C ILE A 166 18.20 -23.41 12.66
N GLU A 167 18.13 -23.93 13.88
CA GLU A 167 19.17 -23.69 14.89
C GLU A 167 20.33 -24.65 14.60
N LYS A 168 21.26 -24.20 13.76
CA LYS A 168 22.50 -24.93 13.43
C LYS A 168 23.69 -23.97 13.45
N GLU A 169 24.87 -24.50 13.73
CA GLU A 169 26.13 -23.76 13.68
C GLU A 169 26.53 -23.43 12.23
N GLU A 170 26.18 -24.31 11.28
CA GLU A 170 26.46 -24.12 9.87
C GLU A 170 25.37 -23.31 9.16
N GLY A 171 25.80 -22.37 8.30
CA GLY A 171 24.93 -21.56 7.45
C GLY A 171 24.99 -20.06 7.75
N ARG A 172 24.24 -19.28 6.99
CA ARG A 172 24.16 -17.82 7.20
C ARG A 172 23.37 -17.53 8.47
N LYS A 173 24.02 -16.97 9.48
CA LYS A 173 23.34 -16.44 10.67
C LYS A 173 22.42 -15.28 10.27
N ILE A 174 21.11 -15.45 10.47
CA ILE A 174 20.09 -14.45 10.13
C ILE A 174 19.58 -13.68 11.36
N ARG A 175 19.86 -14.16 12.56
CA ARG A 175 19.43 -13.54 13.82
C ARG A 175 20.44 -13.81 14.93
N HIS A 176 20.74 -12.78 15.72
CA HIS A 176 21.57 -12.89 16.92
C HIS A 176 20.68 -12.84 18.17
N ARG A 177 21.25 -13.24 19.31
CA ARG A 177 20.57 -13.20 20.61
C ARG A 177 20.00 -11.81 20.88
N THR A 178 18.71 -11.73 21.19
CA THR A 178 18.00 -10.48 21.45
C THR A 178 17.36 -10.53 22.83
N SER A 179 17.65 -9.56 23.69
CA SER A 179 16.87 -9.35 24.91
C SER A 179 15.57 -8.68 24.56
N LEU A 180 14.44 -9.39 24.69
CA LEU A 180 13.11 -8.89 24.35
C LEU A 180 12.37 -8.44 25.61
N TYR A 181 11.99 -7.17 25.65
CA TYR A 181 11.08 -6.60 26.62
C TYR A 181 9.71 -6.43 25.98
N ILE A 182 8.65 -6.78 26.70
CA ILE A 182 7.26 -6.60 26.26
C ILE A 182 6.63 -5.58 27.19
N ALA A 183 6.01 -4.54 26.66
CA ALA A 183 5.26 -3.54 27.40
C ALA A 183 3.82 -3.41 26.87
N SER A 184 2.92 -3.08 27.78
CA SER A 184 1.48 -2.98 27.51
C SER A 184 1.12 -1.58 27.00
N LEU A 185 0.32 -1.52 25.94
CA LEU A 185 -0.45 -0.34 25.57
C LEU A 185 -1.78 -0.37 26.33
N ALA A 186 -1.96 0.52 27.31
CA ALA A 186 -3.19 0.60 28.10
C ALA A 186 -4.37 1.18 27.29
N ASP A 187 -4.11 2.16 26.41
CA ASP A 187 -5.15 3.01 25.77
C ASP A 187 -5.22 2.87 24.24
N GLY A 188 -5.01 1.66 23.72
CA GLY A 188 -5.01 1.41 22.27
C GLY A 188 -3.72 1.90 21.57
N PRO A 189 -3.77 2.32 20.29
CA PRO A 189 -2.56 2.66 19.54
C PRO A 189 -1.84 3.88 20.11
N LEU A 190 -0.54 3.99 19.85
CA LEU A 190 0.27 5.11 20.33
C LEU A 190 -0.20 6.43 19.70
N TRP A 191 -0.78 7.29 20.54
CA TRP A 191 -1.25 8.60 20.11
C TRP A 191 -0.84 9.79 20.98
N SER A 192 -0.83 9.73 22.31
CA SER A 192 -0.76 10.93 23.16
C SER A 192 0.66 11.51 23.40
N GLU A 193 0.75 12.70 24.00
CA GLU A 193 2.01 13.25 24.54
C GLU A 193 2.57 12.39 25.68
N GLU A 194 1.69 11.82 26.50
CA GLU A 194 2.07 10.90 27.58
C GLU A 194 2.76 9.65 27.03
N HIS A 195 2.24 9.08 25.95
CA HIS A 195 2.89 7.98 25.24
C HIS A 195 4.27 8.37 24.70
N ALA A 196 4.44 9.59 24.19
CA ALA A 196 5.74 10.06 23.71
C ALA A 196 6.73 10.21 24.88
N ASN A 197 6.28 10.78 26.01
CA ASN A 197 7.08 10.92 27.22
C ASN A 197 7.51 9.55 27.79
N TYR A 198 6.60 8.56 27.77
CA TYR A 198 6.87 7.21 28.22
C TYR A 198 8.03 6.55 27.48
N LEU A 199 8.24 6.87 26.19
CA LEU A 199 9.31 6.29 25.37
C LEU A 199 10.68 6.95 25.56
N ILE A 200 10.77 8.12 26.19
CA ILE A 200 12.04 8.83 26.35
C ILE A 200 13.04 8.00 27.18
N ALA A 201 12.61 7.48 28.33
CA ALA A 201 13.49 6.71 29.21
C ALA A 201 13.98 5.39 28.55
N PRO A 202 13.11 4.55 27.95
CA PRO A 202 13.56 3.40 27.16
C PRO A 202 14.58 3.75 26.08
N VAL A 203 14.37 4.83 25.33
CA VAL A 203 15.30 5.26 24.27
C VAL A 203 16.66 5.62 24.85
N LYS A 204 16.71 6.41 25.94
CA LYS A 204 17.97 6.77 26.61
C LYS A 204 18.73 5.54 27.10
N ASN A 205 18.02 4.59 27.71
CA ASN A 205 18.62 3.36 28.22
C ASN A 205 19.20 2.51 27.09
N PHE A 206 18.47 2.35 25.98
CA PHE A 206 18.94 1.58 24.83
C PHE A 206 20.12 2.26 24.14
N LEU A 207 20.11 3.59 24.05
CA LEU A 207 21.21 4.36 23.48
C LEU A 207 22.49 4.20 24.30
N SER A 208 22.43 4.29 25.64
CA SER A 208 23.58 4.04 26.53
C SER A 208 24.13 2.63 26.31
N TRP A 209 23.24 1.63 26.33
CA TRP A 209 23.62 0.23 26.12
C TRP A 209 24.33 0.01 24.78
N VAL A 210 23.84 0.59 23.67
CA VAL A 210 24.47 0.45 22.35
C VAL A 210 25.81 1.15 22.29
N ARG A 211 25.92 2.36 22.85
CA ARG A 211 27.17 3.12 22.89
C ARG A 211 28.27 2.35 23.64
N GLU A 212 27.91 1.67 24.72
CA GLU A 212 28.85 0.86 25.51
C GLU A 212 29.18 -0.50 24.88
N ARG A 213 28.19 -1.19 24.28
CA ARG A 213 28.30 -2.63 23.97
C ARG A 213 28.24 -2.97 22.47
N ALA A 214 27.84 -2.04 21.61
CA ALA A 214 27.67 -2.29 20.17
C ALA A 214 28.13 -1.11 19.29
N PRO A 215 29.42 -0.71 19.31
CA PRO A 215 29.93 0.53 18.69
C PRO A 215 29.97 0.55 17.15
N LYS A 216 29.33 -0.38 16.44
CA LYS A 216 29.37 -0.50 14.96
C LYS A 216 27.97 -0.60 14.34
N THR A 217 27.03 0.25 14.76
CA THR A 217 25.68 0.37 14.18
C THR A 217 25.51 1.74 13.57
N SER A 218 24.97 1.85 12.35
CA SER A 218 24.66 3.14 11.74
C SER A 218 23.48 3.82 12.45
N ILE A 219 22.50 3.02 12.88
CA ILE A 219 21.38 3.45 13.71
C ILE A 219 21.48 2.71 15.03
N LYS A 220 21.62 3.43 16.13
CA LYS A 220 21.75 2.84 17.46
C LYS A 220 20.40 2.38 17.97
N VAL A 221 19.36 3.21 17.82
CA VAL A 221 17.98 2.92 18.23
C VAL A 221 17.02 3.14 17.08
N LEU A 222 16.33 2.08 16.65
CA LEU A 222 15.25 2.15 15.66
C LEU A 222 13.89 2.12 16.37
N ILE A 223 13.01 3.06 16.06
CA ILE A 223 11.68 3.16 16.68
C ILE A 223 10.60 3.06 15.60
N LEU A 224 9.73 2.05 15.68
CA LEU A 224 8.70 1.73 14.69
C LEU A 224 7.30 1.92 15.28
N VAL A 225 6.54 2.89 14.78
CA VAL A 225 5.20 3.23 15.28
C VAL A 225 4.18 3.26 14.15
N ASN A 226 2.90 3.02 14.43
CA ASN A 226 1.88 2.93 13.39
C ASN A 226 1.45 4.30 12.87
N SER A 227 1.42 5.32 13.73
CA SER A 227 0.88 6.64 13.42
C SER A 227 1.97 7.61 12.96
N ILE A 228 1.78 8.22 11.78
CA ILE A 228 2.63 9.32 11.27
C ILE A 228 2.65 10.49 12.26
N ILE A 229 1.48 10.80 12.83
CA ILE A 229 1.31 11.88 13.80
C ILE A 229 2.09 11.61 15.08
N PHE A 230 2.03 10.36 15.56
CA PHE A 230 2.77 9.98 16.75
C PHE A 230 4.28 9.95 16.46
N ALA A 231 4.70 9.51 15.27
CA ALA A 231 6.10 9.56 14.86
C ALA A 231 6.66 10.99 14.89
N GLU A 232 5.92 11.97 14.36
CA GLU A 232 6.28 13.39 14.41
C GLU A 232 6.36 13.93 15.84
N ARG A 233 5.35 13.62 16.66
CA ARG A 233 5.32 14.01 18.08
C ARG A 233 6.51 13.45 18.85
N LEU A 234 6.78 12.15 18.68
CA LEU A 234 7.88 11.47 19.33
C LEU A 234 9.23 12.02 18.85
N TYR A 235 9.40 12.24 17.55
CA TYR A 235 10.62 12.85 16.99
C TYR A 235 10.94 14.18 17.66
N LYS A 236 9.96 15.10 17.77
CA LYS A 236 10.17 16.41 18.41
C LYS A 236 10.60 16.25 19.87
N LYS A 237 9.92 15.38 20.63
CA LYS A 237 10.27 15.09 22.03
C LYS A 237 11.66 14.49 22.19
N LEU A 238 12.04 13.55 21.34
CA LEU A 238 13.36 12.92 21.40
C LEU A 238 14.47 13.92 21.04
N LYS A 239 14.27 14.75 20.02
CA LYS A 239 15.22 15.80 19.64
C LYS A 239 15.47 16.81 20.77
N GLU A 240 14.46 17.10 21.58
CA GLU A 240 14.58 17.99 22.74
C GLU A 240 15.23 17.31 23.97
N LYS A 241 15.02 16.00 24.14
CA LYS A 241 15.27 15.32 25.43
C LYS A 241 16.40 14.30 25.40
N VAL A 242 16.87 13.90 24.23
CA VAL A 242 17.93 12.89 24.05
C VAL A 242 19.15 13.56 23.43
N ASP A 243 20.32 13.30 24.02
CA ASP A 243 21.61 13.75 23.51
C ASP A 243 22.13 12.80 22.43
N ALA A 244 21.49 12.88 21.25
CA ALA A 244 21.83 12.09 20.06
C ALA A 244 21.26 12.75 18.81
N GLU A 245 21.85 12.45 17.65
CA GLU A 245 21.18 12.76 16.39
C GLU A 245 19.91 11.94 16.24
N VAL A 246 18.78 12.62 16.16
CA VAL A 246 17.46 12.01 15.93
C VAL A 246 16.98 12.38 14.54
N SER A 247 16.55 11.38 13.77
CA SER A 247 15.87 11.56 12.49
C SER A 247 14.50 10.87 12.48
N ARG A 248 13.76 11.09 11.40
CA ARG A 248 12.45 10.47 11.19
C ARG A 248 12.21 10.08 9.74
N ILE A 249 11.45 9.01 9.52
CA ILE A 249 11.01 8.55 8.19
C ILE A 249 9.55 8.08 8.24
N HIS A 250 8.68 8.74 7.47
CA HIS A 250 7.28 8.34 7.26
C HIS A 250 6.79 8.80 5.89
N GLY A 251 5.51 8.57 5.57
CA GLY A 251 4.91 8.88 4.26
C GLY A 251 4.98 10.35 3.84
N PHE A 252 5.22 11.27 4.77
CA PHE A 252 5.38 12.71 4.50
C PHE A 252 6.84 13.14 4.32
N ILE A 253 7.79 12.18 4.27
CA ILE A 253 9.22 12.47 4.09
C ILE A 253 9.65 11.94 2.72
N PRO A 254 9.98 12.84 1.77
CA PRO A 254 10.49 12.51 0.44
C PRO A 254 11.70 11.57 0.51
N GLU A 255 11.82 10.63 -0.44
CA GLU A 255 12.89 9.62 -0.46
C GLU A 255 14.29 10.26 -0.37
N ASP A 256 14.54 11.32 -1.14
CA ASP A 256 15.82 12.05 -1.17
C ASP A 256 16.15 12.78 0.15
N ALA A 257 15.15 13.03 1.01
CA ALA A 257 15.31 13.71 2.28
C ALA A 257 15.41 12.75 3.49
N ARG A 258 15.27 11.45 3.26
CA ARG A 258 15.33 10.44 4.33
C ARG A 258 16.76 10.30 4.81
N ASN A 259 17.01 10.77 6.04
CA ASN A 259 18.27 10.56 6.71
C ASN A 259 18.25 9.21 7.46
N ILE A 260 19.12 8.28 7.06
CA ILE A 260 19.32 6.96 7.71
C ILE A 260 20.64 6.86 8.48
N SER A 261 21.37 7.97 8.64
CA SER A 261 22.68 8.02 9.32
C SER A 261 22.63 8.54 10.76
N SER A 262 21.44 8.82 11.29
CA SER A 262 21.25 9.29 12.67
C SER A 262 21.37 8.15 13.69
N GLU A 263 21.81 8.48 14.91
CA GLU A 263 21.86 7.52 16.02
C GLU A 263 20.46 6.98 16.40
N VAL A 264 19.43 7.83 16.35
CA VAL A 264 18.04 7.45 16.66
C VAL A 264 17.16 7.72 15.46
N LEU A 265 16.43 6.70 14.98
CA LEU A 265 15.50 6.84 13.86
C LEU A 265 14.08 6.49 14.30
N VAL A 266 13.15 7.42 14.12
CA VAL A 266 11.70 7.17 14.30
C VAL A 266 11.04 6.95 12.95
N GLY A 267 10.25 5.91 12.77
CA GLY A 267 9.45 5.81 11.56
C GLY A 267 8.23 4.92 11.66
N THR A 268 7.53 4.85 10.53
CA THR A 268 6.26 4.14 10.41
C THR A 268 6.35 2.96 9.43
N ARG A 269 5.22 2.48 8.91
CA ARG A 269 5.20 1.48 7.82
C ARG A 269 6.10 1.81 6.63
N ALA A 270 6.42 3.09 6.40
CA ALA A 270 7.37 3.51 5.37
C ALA A 270 8.78 2.91 5.54
N ILE A 271 9.14 2.44 6.74
CA ILE A 271 10.42 1.78 7.03
C ILE A 271 10.27 0.30 7.40
N ASP A 272 9.03 -0.20 7.49
CA ASP A 272 8.76 -1.61 7.81
C ASP A 272 9.18 -2.56 6.67
N ILE A 273 9.44 -2.06 5.46
CA ILE A 273 9.64 -2.85 4.23
C ILE A 273 10.81 -2.30 3.43
N GLY A 274 11.65 -3.18 2.86
CA GLY A 274 12.62 -2.82 1.82
C GLY A 274 13.90 -2.10 2.27
N ILE A 275 14.06 -1.71 3.54
CA ILE A 275 15.29 -1.07 4.05
C ILE A 275 16.03 -2.00 5.02
N ASP A 276 17.30 -2.29 4.75
CA ASP A 276 18.18 -3.03 5.67
C ASP A 276 18.87 -2.06 6.62
N PHE A 277 18.31 -1.89 7.81
CA PHE A 277 18.92 -1.05 8.85
C PHE A 277 20.02 -1.80 9.58
N ASP A 278 21.18 -1.17 9.71
CA ASP A 278 22.24 -1.68 10.57
C ASP A 278 22.04 -1.24 12.02
N THR A 279 21.09 -1.90 12.71
CA THR A 279 20.75 -1.60 14.11
C THR A 279 20.83 -2.81 15.03
N ALA A 280 21.32 -2.58 16.26
CA ALA A 280 21.28 -3.55 17.33
C ALA A 280 19.94 -3.47 18.10
N THR A 281 19.37 -2.28 18.27
CA THR A 281 18.19 -2.09 19.13
C THR A 281 16.97 -1.59 18.38
N VAL A 282 15.80 -2.13 18.78
CA VAL A 282 14.52 -1.78 18.19
C VAL A 282 13.46 -1.56 19.27
N ILE A 283 12.70 -0.49 19.15
CA ILE A 283 11.47 -0.24 19.92
C ILE A 283 10.34 -0.25 18.90
N PHE A 284 9.28 -1.01 19.12
CA PHE A 284 8.21 -1.08 18.14
C PHE A 284 6.83 -1.26 18.74
N GLU A 285 5.84 -0.61 18.14
CA GLU A 285 4.43 -0.88 18.32
C GLU A 285 4.04 -2.14 17.51
N ALA A 286 3.19 -3.01 18.02
CA ALA A 286 2.62 -4.10 17.22
C ALA A 286 1.20 -4.43 17.66
N LEU A 287 0.24 -4.34 16.72
CA LEU A 287 -1.18 -4.62 16.98
C LEU A 287 -1.61 -6.00 16.46
N ASN A 288 -0.74 -6.69 15.73
CA ASN A 288 -0.97 -8.01 15.15
C ASN A 288 0.36 -8.79 15.08
N ALA A 289 0.26 -10.11 14.90
CA ALA A 289 1.41 -10.99 14.88
C ALA A 289 2.39 -10.67 13.72
N PRO A 290 1.94 -10.46 12.46
CA PRO A 290 2.86 -10.11 11.38
C PRO A 290 3.71 -8.85 11.64
N ASP A 291 3.10 -7.76 12.11
CA ASP A 291 3.82 -6.53 12.47
C ASP A 291 4.86 -6.82 13.57
N PHE A 292 4.50 -7.62 14.58
CA PHE A 292 5.44 -8.01 15.65
C PHE A 292 6.67 -8.73 15.09
N VAL A 293 6.45 -9.75 14.26
CA VAL A 293 7.52 -10.58 13.68
C VAL A 293 8.44 -9.75 12.79
N GLN A 294 7.86 -8.95 11.89
CA GLN A 294 8.61 -8.11 10.96
C GLN A 294 9.46 -7.07 11.71
N ARG A 295 8.84 -6.34 12.65
CA ARG A 295 9.50 -5.26 13.38
C ARG A 295 10.58 -5.77 14.33
N LEU A 296 10.33 -6.89 15.00
CA LEU A 296 11.36 -7.60 15.77
C LEU A 296 12.52 -8.07 14.87
N GLY A 297 12.23 -8.37 13.60
CA GLY A 297 13.21 -8.72 12.57
C GLY A 297 14.06 -7.56 12.07
N ARG A 298 13.77 -6.29 12.42
CA ARG A 298 14.57 -5.12 12.01
C ARG A 298 15.78 -4.86 12.91
N GLY A 299 15.80 -5.43 14.12
CA GLY A 299 16.93 -5.37 15.04
C GLY A 299 17.73 -6.67 15.10
N SER A 300 18.96 -6.59 15.61
CA SER A 300 19.78 -7.76 15.98
C SER A 300 20.10 -8.74 14.83
N ARG A 301 20.17 -8.26 13.59
CA ARG A 301 20.50 -9.09 12.39
C ARG A 301 21.98 -9.44 12.28
N ARG A 302 22.86 -8.50 12.65
CA ARG A 302 24.33 -8.61 12.49
C ARG A 302 25.06 -8.80 13.81
N ARG A 303 24.37 -8.55 14.94
CA ARG A 303 24.95 -8.58 16.29
C ARG A 303 23.85 -8.74 17.36
N PRO A 304 24.19 -9.19 18.58
CA PRO A 304 23.25 -9.21 19.70
C PRO A 304 22.66 -7.83 19.97
N GLY A 305 21.46 -7.78 20.55
CA GLY A 305 20.75 -6.53 20.73
C GLY A 305 19.59 -6.59 21.71
N ILE A 306 18.84 -5.50 21.77
CA ILE A 306 17.69 -5.33 22.66
C ILE A 306 16.47 -4.92 21.85
N ALA A 307 15.32 -5.51 22.17
CA ALA A 307 14.04 -5.13 21.60
C ALA A 307 13.04 -4.73 22.70
N LEU A 308 12.23 -3.70 22.46
CA LEU A 308 11.04 -3.38 23.24
C LEU A 308 9.81 -3.46 22.33
N ALA A 309 8.92 -4.40 22.61
CA ALA A 309 7.64 -4.54 21.93
C ALA A 309 6.52 -3.89 22.76
N LEU A 310 5.81 -2.94 22.15
CA LEU A 310 4.63 -2.28 22.72
C LEU A 310 3.39 -2.91 22.07
N ILE A 311 2.64 -3.71 22.83
CA ILE A 311 1.49 -4.46 22.33
C ILE A 311 0.25 -4.24 23.21
N PRO A 312 -0.99 -4.43 22.71
CA PRO A 312 -2.20 -4.21 23.50
C PRO A 312 -2.22 -5.00 24.81
N GLY A 313 -2.74 -4.39 25.87
CA GLY A 313 -2.59 -4.89 27.23
C GLY A 313 -3.05 -6.33 27.47
N SER A 314 -4.22 -6.70 26.95
CA SER A 314 -4.74 -8.08 27.05
C SER A 314 -3.78 -9.10 26.40
N TYR A 315 -3.28 -8.81 25.20
CA TYR A 315 -2.31 -9.66 24.52
C TYR A 315 -0.95 -9.67 25.22
N SER A 316 -0.55 -8.56 25.84
CA SER A 316 0.71 -8.47 26.60
C SER A 316 0.73 -9.38 27.83
N GLN A 317 -0.39 -9.46 28.56
CA GLN A 317 -0.52 -10.29 29.74
C GLN A 317 -0.49 -11.77 29.37
N GLU A 318 -1.28 -12.14 28.36
CA GLU A 318 -1.34 -13.52 27.87
C GLU A 318 0.01 -13.97 27.28
N LEU A 319 0.66 -13.14 26.45
CA LEU A 319 1.97 -13.47 25.89
C LEU A 319 3.03 -13.63 26.98
N ARG A 320 3.07 -12.74 27.98
CA ARG A 320 4.00 -12.88 29.11
C ARG A 320 3.76 -14.18 29.88
N LYS A 321 2.50 -14.56 30.13
CA LYS A 321 2.14 -15.82 30.81
C LYS A 321 2.66 -17.03 30.04
N ARG A 322 2.51 -17.05 28.71
CA ARG A 322 3.04 -18.14 27.88
C ARG A 322 4.56 -18.19 27.86
N LEU A 323 5.20 -17.02 27.84
CA LEU A 323 6.65 -16.92 27.84
C LEU A 323 7.29 -17.32 29.18
N GLN A 324 6.55 -17.29 30.29
CA GLN A 324 7.04 -17.79 31.60
C GLN A 324 7.34 -19.30 31.59
N ASN A 325 6.76 -20.06 30.66
CA ASN A 325 7.06 -21.49 30.50
C ASN A 325 8.46 -21.74 29.93
N TYR A 326 9.13 -20.69 29.47
CA TYR A 326 10.50 -20.73 28.98
C TYR A 326 11.39 -20.08 30.04
N GLU A 327 12.51 -20.73 30.40
CA GLU A 327 13.40 -20.25 31.46
C GLU A 327 14.01 -18.87 31.17
N ASN A 328 15.18 -18.84 30.53
CA ASN A 328 15.98 -17.64 30.29
C ASN A 328 16.14 -17.29 28.81
N SER A 329 15.73 -18.20 27.92
CA SER A 329 15.81 -18.03 26.47
C SER A 329 14.76 -18.87 25.76
N ILE A 330 14.25 -18.32 24.67
CA ILE A 330 13.28 -18.98 23.80
C ILE A 330 13.85 -19.06 22.37
N PRO A 331 13.82 -20.25 21.73
CA PRO A 331 14.09 -20.39 20.30
C PRO A 331 13.25 -19.42 19.48
N TYR A 332 13.82 -18.84 18.43
CA TYR A 332 13.09 -17.85 17.62
C TYR A 332 11.82 -18.46 17.02
N GLY A 333 11.88 -19.70 16.53
CA GLY A 333 10.69 -20.40 16.00
C GLY A 333 9.56 -20.54 17.03
N SER A 334 9.90 -20.87 18.29
CA SER A 334 8.93 -20.98 19.38
C SER A 334 8.32 -19.64 19.74
N LEU A 335 9.12 -18.57 19.83
CA LEU A 335 8.61 -17.21 20.06
C LEU A 335 7.58 -16.80 19.00
N ILE A 336 7.88 -17.08 17.73
CA ILE A 336 6.96 -16.77 16.62
C ILE A 336 5.67 -17.58 16.72
N SER A 337 5.74 -18.83 17.17
CA SER A 337 4.55 -19.66 17.44
C SER A 337 3.69 -19.05 18.55
N GLU A 338 4.29 -18.66 19.68
CA GLU A 338 3.56 -18.04 20.79
C GLU A 338 2.91 -16.72 20.36
N VAL A 339 3.66 -15.86 19.67
CA VAL A 339 3.15 -14.57 19.15
C VAL A 339 1.96 -14.78 18.21
N ASN A 340 2.04 -15.73 17.27
CA ASN A 340 0.93 -16.05 16.36
C ASN A 340 -0.29 -16.64 17.08
N SER A 341 -0.10 -17.26 18.25
CA SER A 341 -1.20 -17.82 19.04
C SER A 341 -1.94 -16.77 19.89
N VAL A 342 -1.26 -15.68 20.24
CA VAL A 342 -1.80 -14.64 21.13
C VAL A 342 -2.25 -13.40 20.38
N LEU A 343 -1.40 -12.87 19.49
CA LEU A 343 -1.70 -11.66 18.74
C LEU A 343 -2.59 -12.01 17.53
N PRO A 344 -3.53 -11.11 17.17
CA PRO A 344 -4.38 -11.34 16.01
C PRO A 344 -3.55 -11.42 14.73
N SER A 345 -4.00 -12.21 13.77
CA SER A 345 -3.46 -12.20 12.41
C SER A 345 -4.07 -11.05 11.60
N ILE A 346 -3.40 -10.67 10.51
CA ILE A 346 -3.98 -9.75 9.53
C ILE A 346 -5.16 -10.47 8.87
N LYS A 347 -6.39 -9.95 9.04
CA LYS A 347 -7.54 -10.49 8.30
C LYS A 347 -7.30 -10.21 6.82
N THR A 348 -7.17 -11.26 6.03
CA THR A 348 -7.02 -11.21 4.56
C THR A 348 -8.35 -10.93 3.87
N TYR A 349 -9.47 -11.17 4.58
CA TYR A 349 -10.84 -11.15 4.04
C TYR A 349 -11.05 -12.14 2.89
N LEU A 350 -10.30 -13.25 2.90
CA LEU A 350 -10.35 -14.24 1.84
C LEU A 350 -11.77 -14.74 1.58
N GLU A 351 -12.54 -15.10 2.60
CA GLU A 351 -13.93 -15.57 2.43
C GLU A 351 -14.79 -14.57 1.64
N LYS A 352 -14.61 -13.27 1.90
CA LYS A 352 -15.31 -12.18 1.19
C LYS A 352 -14.80 -12.04 -0.23
N ILE A 353 -13.48 -12.08 -0.44
CA ILE A 353 -12.86 -12.06 -1.78
C ILE A 353 -13.31 -13.27 -2.61
N SER A 354 -13.43 -14.45 -1.98
CA SER A 354 -13.90 -15.69 -2.60
C SER A 354 -15.40 -15.69 -2.94
N GLY A 355 -16.15 -14.69 -2.48
CA GLY A 355 -17.58 -14.57 -2.71
C GLY A 355 -17.95 -13.57 -3.81
N PHE A 356 -19.13 -12.98 -3.67
CA PHE A 356 -19.68 -12.00 -4.61
C PHE A 356 -18.78 -10.76 -4.77
N ILE A 357 -18.08 -10.35 -3.69
CA ILE A 357 -17.24 -9.15 -3.70
C ILE A 357 -16.07 -9.30 -4.67
N GLY A 358 -15.34 -10.41 -4.63
CA GLY A 358 -14.23 -10.60 -5.56
C GLY A 358 -14.71 -10.85 -7.00
N ALA A 359 -15.87 -11.51 -7.18
CA ALA A 359 -16.49 -11.65 -8.50
C ALA A 359 -16.84 -10.27 -9.11
N LEU A 360 -17.41 -9.38 -8.30
CA LEU A 360 -17.69 -8.00 -8.70
C LEU A 360 -16.39 -7.24 -9.00
N SER A 361 -15.36 -7.40 -8.17
CA SER A 361 -14.04 -6.78 -8.40
C SER A 361 -13.44 -7.20 -9.74
N LEU A 362 -13.43 -8.50 -10.04
CA LEU A 362 -12.96 -9.04 -11.32
C LEU A 362 -13.77 -8.51 -12.51
N PHE A 363 -15.11 -8.52 -12.41
CA PHE A 363 -15.98 -7.97 -13.44
C PHE A 363 -15.68 -6.48 -13.71
N THR A 364 -15.53 -5.67 -12.66
CA THR A 364 -15.24 -4.24 -12.84
C THR A 364 -13.87 -3.99 -13.44
N LEU A 365 -12.89 -4.86 -13.18
CA LEU A 365 -11.57 -4.79 -13.81
C LEU A 365 -11.69 -5.09 -15.32
N ILE A 366 -12.37 -6.17 -15.70
CA ILE A 366 -12.65 -6.52 -17.10
C ILE A 366 -13.35 -5.37 -17.82
N HIS A 367 -14.40 -4.84 -17.21
CA HIS A 367 -15.15 -3.72 -17.79
C HIS A 367 -14.26 -2.47 -17.99
N SER A 368 -13.39 -2.16 -17.03
CA SER A 368 -12.44 -1.04 -17.15
C SER A 368 -11.42 -1.26 -18.26
N VAL A 369 -10.91 -2.48 -18.41
CA VAL A 369 -9.99 -2.84 -19.51
C VAL A 369 -10.70 -2.67 -20.86
N ASN A 370 -11.90 -3.24 -21.03
CA ASN A 370 -12.66 -3.08 -22.26
C ASN A 370 -12.97 -1.61 -22.55
N ALA A 371 -13.41 -0.85 -21.54
CA ALA A 371 -13.69 0.58 -21.66
C ALA A 371 -12.46 1.38 -22.15
N SER A 372 -11.31 1.15 -21.52
CA SER A 372 -10.07 1.88 -21.82
C SER A 372 -9.50 1.55 -23.20
N LEU A 373 -9.67 0.30 -23.67
CA LEU A 373 -9.27 -0.12 -25.01
C LEU A 373 -10.21 0.42 -26.12
N SER A 374 -11.49 0.64 -25.80
CA SER A 374 -12.52 1.11 -26.73
C SER A 374 -12.61 2.64 -26.88
N LEU A 375 -12.04 3.43 -25.96
CA LEU A 375 -12.19 4.90 -25.86
C LEU A 375 -11.44 5.75 -26.93
N ASN A 376 -11.29 5.28 -28.16
CA ASN A 376 -10.62 6.00 -29.25
C ASN A 376 -11.55 6.85 -30.17
N HIS A 377 -12.81 7.06 -29.81
CA HIS A 377 -13.74 7.79 -30.67
C HIS A 377 -14.11 9.18 -30.16
N ARG A 378 -13.62 10.20 -30.88
CA ARG A 378 -14.07 11.59 -30.81
C ARG A 378 -15.58 11.68 -31.06
N LYS A 379 -16.24 12.58 -30.31
CA LYS A 379 -17.55 13.20 -30.60
C LYS A 379 -18.62 12.24 -31.13
N THR A 380 -19.23 11.46 -30.25
CA THR A 380 -20.54 10.83 -30.55
C THR A 380 -21.65 11.53 -29.78
N ARG A 381 -22.83 11.63 -30.39
CA ARG A 381 -24.02 12.22 -29.77
C ARG A 381 -24.41 11.42 -28.53
N GLU A 382 -25.09 12.06 -27.59
CA GLU A 382 -25.41 11.51 -26.27
C GLU A 382 -26.12 10.13 -26.32
N VAL A 383 -26.94 9.91 -27.35
CA VAL A 383 -27.64 8.63 -27.61
C VAL A 383 -26.69 7.52 -28.09
N GLU A 384 -25.77 7.81 -29.00
CA GLU A 384 -24.75 6.84 -29.46
C GLU A 384 -23.78 6.51 -28.32
N GLU A 385 -23.48 7.50 -27.47
CA GLU A 385 -22.69 7.26 -26.27
C GLU A 385 -23.43 6.32 -25.32
N GLN A 386 -24.74 6.47 -25.13
CA GLN A 386 -25.56 5.57 -24.31
C GLN A 386 -25.69 4.15 -24.88
N LEU A 387 -25.82 4.00 -26.21
CA LEU A 387 -25.86 2.69 -26.87
C LEU A 387 -24.51 1.96 -26.75
N ARG A 388 -23.40 2.65 -27.03
CA ARG A 388 -22.04 2.12 -26.82
C ARG A 388 -21.79 1.68 -25.38
N LYS A 389 -22.35 2.41 -24.41
CA LYS A 389 -22.24 2.05 -22.99
C LYS A 389 -22.97 0.76 -22.66
N ARG A 390 -24.09 0.46 -23.31
CA ARG A 390 -24.82 -0.81 -23.13
C ARG A 390 -24.08 -1.97 -23.79
N GLU A 391 -23.63 -1.79 -25.03
CA GLU A 391 -22.82 -2.77 -25.76
C GLU A 391 -21.57 -3.17 -24.97
N LEU A 392 -20.82 -2.18 -24.45
CA LEU A 392 -19.62 -2.42 -23.67
C LEU A 392 -19.87 -3.24 -22.39
N VAL A 393 -21.01 -3.02 -21.72
CA VAL A 393 -21.38 -3.79 -20.52
C VAL A 393 -21.68 -5.24 -20.89
N GLU A 394 -22.42 -5.49 -21.97
CA GLU A 394 -22.70 -6.85 -22.45
C GLU A 394 -21.42 -7.56 -22.91
N GLU A 395 -20.53 -6.87 -23.65
CA GLU A 395 -19.20 -7.41 -24.01
C GLU A 395 -18.39 -7.80 -22.77
N SER A 396 -18.41 -6.95 -21.74
CA SER A 396 -17.70 -7.22 -20.48
C SER A 396 -18.32 -8.39 -19.71
N LEU A 397 -19.64 -8.54 -19.75
CA LEU A 397 -20.35 -9.67 -19.16
C LEU A 397 -20.04 -10.97 -19.91
N GLU A 398 -19.89 -10.92 -21.24
CA GLU A 398 -19.51 -12.07 -22.04
C GLU A 398 -18.08 -12.53 -21.71
N VAL A 399 -17.13 -11.61 -21.69
CA VAL A 399 -15.74 -11.90 -21.28
C VAL A 399 -15.69 -12.46 -19.85
N PHE A 400 -16.47 -11.88 -18.94
CA PHE A 400 -16.56 -12.38 -17.57
C PHE A 400 -17.17 -13.78 -17.50
N ARG A 401 -18.22 -14.07 -18.28
CA ARG A 401 -18.81 -15.42 -18.39
C ARG A 401 -17.79 -16.43 -18.91
N GLU A 402 -17.06 -16.08 -19.97
CA GLU A 402 -16.02 -16.94 -20.55
C GLU A 402 -14.94 -17.26 -19.51
N LEU A 403 -14.48 -16.25 -18.78
CA LEU A 403 -13.52 -16.42 -17.71
C LEU A 403 -14.05 -17.24 -16.53
N LEU A 404 -15.36 -17.26 -16.30
CA LEU A 404 -15.97 -18.10 -15.26
C LEU A 404 -16.22 -19.56 -15.71
N ARG A 405 -15.94 -19.93 -16.97
CA ARG A 405 -15.93 -21.36 -17.37
C ARG A 405 -14.83 -22.14 -16.66
N GLU A 406 -13.69 -21.49 -16.43
CA GLU A 406 -12.57 -22.00 -15.65
C GLU A 406 -12.33 -21.05 -14.46
N PRO A 407 -13.28 -20.91 -13.52
CA PRO A 407 -13.22 -19.84 -12.54
C PRO A 407 -11.95 -19.97 -11.67
N PRO A 408 -11.37 -18.84 -11.23
CA PRO A 408 -10.22 -18.90 -10.32
C PRO A 408 -10.62 -19.65 -9.05
N SER A 409 -9.71 -20.37 -8.37
CA SER A 409 -10.15 -21.22 -7.24
C SER A 409 -10.81 -20.47 -6.11
N TRP A 410 -10.47 -19.20 -5.92
CA TRP A 410 -11.14 -18.36 -4.94
C TRP A 410 -12.62 -18.12 -5.32
N LEU A 411 -13.02 -18.19 -6.60
CA LEU A 411 -14.42 -18.19 -7.04
C LEU A 411 -15.00 -19.57 -7.38
N ARG A 412 -14.22 -20.67 -7.35
CA ARG A 412 -14.70 -22.01 -7.78
C ARG A 412 -15.89 -22.52 -6.96
N SER A 413 -16.01 -22.10 -5.70
CA SER A 413 -17.14 -22.48 -4.85
C SER A 413 -18.44 -21.74 -5.21
N GLN A 414 -18.36 -20.74 -6.09
CA GLN A 414 -19.50 -19.93 -6.49
C GLN A 414 -20.11 -20.47 -7.79
N ASN A 415 -21.44 -20.45 -7.89
CA ASN A 415 -22.13 -20.77 -9.12
C ASN A 415 -21.99 -19.58 -10.12
N PRO A 416 -21.37 -19.77 -11.30
CA PRO A 416 -21.17 -18.69 -12.28
C PRO A 416 -22.46 -17.99 -12.71
N ASP A 417 -23.53 -18.74 -12.93
CA ASP A 417 -24.82 -18.19 -13.37
C ASP A 417 -25.49 -17.39 -12.25
N GLU A 418 -25.36 -17.85 -11.00
CA GLU A 418 -25.85 -17.11 -9.84
C GLU A 418 -25.06 -15.80 -9.63
N LEU A 419 -23.73 -15.84 -9.79
CA LEU A 419 -22.90 -14.65 -9.74
C LEU A 419 -23.26 -13.66 -10.85
N LEU A 420 -23.40 -14.14 -12.09
CA LEU A 420 -23.84 -13.32 -13.23
C LEU A 420 -25.21 -12.71 -12.97
N LYS A 421 -26.17 -13.48 -12.42
CA LYS A 421 -27.50 -12.99 -12.06
C LYS A 421 -27.41 -11.94 -10.95
N LYS A 422 -26.58 -12.15 -9.92
CA LYS A 422 -26.35 -11.17 -8.83
C LYS A 422 -25.70 -9.90 -9.35
N ILE A 423 -24.69 -10.01 -10.21
CA ILE A 423 -24.04 -8.88 -10.87
C ILE A 423 -25.06 -8.14 -11.74
N LYS A 424 -25.73 -8.82 -12.68
CA LYS A 424 -26.80 -8.23 -13.51
C LYS A 424 -27.90 -7.59 -12.68
N LYS A 425 -28.32 -8.21 -11.58
CA LYS A 425 -29.33 -7.67 -10.64
C LYS A 425 -28.81 -6.42 -9.93
N LYS A 426 -27.57 -6.42 -9.44
CA LYS A 426 -26.94 -5.26 -8.80
C LYS A 426 -26.68 -4.12 -9.79
N LEU A 427 -26.36 -4.45 -11.04
CA LEU A 427 -26.21 -3.49 -12.14
C LEU A 427 -27.57 -2.98 -12.63
N GLY A 428 -28.60 -3.83 -12.70
CA GLY A 428 -29.93 -3.53 -13.23
C GLY A 428 -30.90 -2.87 -12.25
N LEU A 429 -30.73 -3.04 -10.93
CA LEU A 429 -31.60 -2.41 -9.91
C LEU A 429 -31.18 -0.99 -9.51
N PHE A 430 -29.97 -0.51 -9.87
CA PHE A 430 -29.41 0.71 -9.27
C PHE A 430 -28.67 1.69 -10.21
N PHE A 431 -28.55 1.39 -11.51
CA PHE A 431 -27.70 2.19 -12.40
C PHE A 431 -28.45 2.75 -13.61
N THR A 432 -28.65 4.07 -13.62
CA THR A 432 -28.60 4.81 -14.87
C THR A 432 -27.23 4.53 -15.52
N SER A 433 -27.18 4.33 -16.84
CA SER A 433 -25.95 4.06 -17.60
C SER A 433 -24.81 5.04 -17.28
N THR A 434 -25.12 6.25 -16.83
CA THR A 434 -24.19 7.27 -16.32
C THR A 434 -23.38 6.87 -15.08
N LYS A 435 -23.94 6.11 -14.12
CA LYS A 435 -23.21 5.69 -12.91
C LYS A 435 -22.25 4.53 -13.19
N LEU A 436 -22.59 3.64 -14.12
CA LEU A 436 -21.73 2.54 -14.58
C LEU A 436 -20.55 3.08 -15.37
N VAL A 437 -20.77 4.16 -16.12
CA VAL A 437 -19.72 4.91 -16.83
C VAL A 437 -18.82 5.68 -15.88
N SER A 438 -19.37 6.22 -14.79
CA SER A 438 -18.55 6.78 -13.72
C SER A 438 -17.67 5.68 -13.12
N LEU A 439 -18.24 4.53 -12.75
CA LEU A 439 -17.50 3.33 -12.34
C LEU A 439 -16.59 2.75 -13.43
N ALA A 440 -16.78 3.00 -14.72
CA ALA A 440 -15.93 2.48 -15.79
C ALA A 440 -14.76 3.42 -16.09
N ARG A 441 -15.02 4.73 -16.12
CA ARG A 441 -14.01 5.79 -16.32
C ARG A 441 -13.14 5.99 -15.08
N SER A 442 -13.67 5.68 -13.89
CA SER A 442 -12.93 5.74 -12.62
C SER A 442 -12.56 4.35 -12.07
N GLY A 443 -13.21 3.28 -12.52
CA GLY A 443 -13.22 1.96 -11.87
C GLY A 443 -13.83 1.97 -10.47
N MET A 444 -13.90 0.80 -9.84
CA MET A 444 -13.73 0.78 -8.39
C MET A 444 -12.35 1.39 -8.11
N ARG A 445 -12.28 2.65 -7.67
CA ARG A 445 -11.02 3.22 -7.16
C ARG A 445 -10.81 2.56 -5.81
N GLY A 446 -10.01 1.49 -5.86
CA GLY A 446 -9.62 0.64 -4.73
C GLY A 446 -9.21 1.41 -3.49
N ILE A 447 -8.49 2.49 -3.75
CA ILE A 447 -7.78 3.33 -2.81
C ILE A 447 -7.87 4.73 -3.43
N PRO A 448 -8.23 5.80 -2.69
CA PRO A 448 -8.14 7.15 -3.22
C PRO A 448 -6.72 7.37 -3.73
N LEU A 449 -6.57 7.79 -4.99
CA LEU A 449 -5.24 8.04 -5.54
C LEU A 449 -4.54 9.07 -4.66
N PRO A 450 -3.26 8.86 -4.32
CA PRO A 450 -2.52 9.86 -3.58
C PRO A 450 -2.49 11.18 -4.36
N ILE A 451 -2.54 12.29 -3.62
CA ILE A 451 -2.44 13.65 -4.16
C ILE A 451 -0.97 14.02 -4.21
N ARG A 452 -0.59 14.81 -5.21
CA ARG A 452 0.74 15.41 -5.26
C ARG A 452 0.80 16.64 -4.35
N ALA A 453 1.76 16.68 -3.43
CA ALA A 453 2.00 17.77 -2.49
C ALA A 453 3.46 18.23 -2.51
N HIS A 454 3.70 19.51 -2.24
CA HIS A 454 5.04 20.06 -2.03
C HIS A 454 5.34 20.10 -0.54
N PHE A 455 6.43 19.44 -0.14
CA PHE A 455 6.88 19.35 1.23
C PHE A 455 7.90 20.45 1.48
N VAL A 456 7.43 21.57 2.04
CA VAL A 456 8.23 22.80 2.24
C VAL A 456 9.52 22.54 3.02
N GLU A 457 9.46 21.75 4.10
CA GLU A 457 10.64 21.38 4.92
C GLU A 457 11.77 20.76 4.09
N PHE A 458 11.42 20.04 3.03
CA PHE A 458 12.36 19.30 2.19
C PHE A 458 12.53 19.89 0.80
N ASN A 459 11.81 20.98 0.51
CA ASN A 459 11.71 21.57 -0.82
C ASN A 459 11.49 20.54 -1.95
N ALA A 460 10.63 19.55 -1.73
CA ALA A 460 10.44 18.45 -2.67
C ALA A 460 8.97 18.13 -2.90
N TRP A 461 8.62 17.69 -4.11
CA TRP A 461 7.29 17.21 -4.45
C TRP A 461 7.18 15.71 -4.17
N ASN A 462 6.12 15.27 -3.50
CA ASN A 462 5.83 13.85 -3.28
C ASN A 462 4.31 13.58 -3.22
N GLU A 463 3.93 12.32 -3.11
CA GLU A 463 2.54 11.87 -3.03
C GLU A 463 2.07 11.69 -1.58
N ILE A 464 0.82 12.08 -1.31
CA ILE A 464 0.16 11.95 -0.02
C ILE A 464 -1.15 11.18 -0.16
N ASP A 465 -1.33 10.13 0.64
CA ASP A 465 -2.61 9.43 0.71
C ASP A 465 -3.70 10.38 1.22
N VAL A 466 -4.86 10.40 0.56
CA VAL A 466 -5.97 11.28 0.95
C VAL A 466 -6.46 10.97 2.38
N THR A 467 -6.39 9.71 2.80
CA THR A 467 -6.76 9.30 4.15
C THR A 467 -5.77 9.80 5.20
N ASP A 468 -4.51 10.03 4.82
CA ASP A 468 -3.52 10.64 5.71
C ASP A 468 -3.69 12.15 5.80
N LEU A 469 -4.19 12.82 4.75
CA LEU A 469 -4.59 14.23 4.80
C LEU A 469 -5.70 14.48 5.83
N ALA A 470 -6.64 13.55 5.99
CA ALA A 470 -7.71 13.68 6.97
C ALA A 470 -7.22 13.77 8.42
N LYS A 471 -5.96 13.39 8.67
CA LYS A 471 -5.35 13.35 10.01
C LYS A 471 -4.48 14.62 10.27
N ALA A 472 -4.21 15.44 9.25
CA ALA A 472 -3.30 16.57 9.34
C ALA A 472 -4.03 17.92 9.50
N SER A 473 -3.43 18.86 10.23
CA SER A 473 -3.79 20.28 10.22
C SER A 473 -3.12 20.96 9.03
N PHE A 474 -3.86 21.81 8.33
CA PHE A 474 -3.33 22.54 7.19
C PHE A 474 -3.79 24.00 7.17
N LEU A 475 -2.97 24.86 6.58
CA LEU A 475 -3.22 26.24 6.24
C LEU A 475 -3.29 26.37 4.74
N VAL A 476 -4.11 27.29 4.25
CA VAL A 476 -4.20 27.57 2.82
C VAL A 476 -3.58 28.93 2.61
N LYS A 477 -2.65 28.98 1.67
CA LYS A 477 -1.86 30.16 1.36
C LYS A 477 -1.99 30.46 -0.12
N GLU A 478 -1.83 31.71 -0.52
CA GLU A 478 -1.82 32.12 -1.91
C GLU A 478 -0.55 32.89 -2.20
N ASP A 479 0.15 32.53 -3.28
CA ASP A 479 1.28 33.27 -3.80
C ASP A 479 1.19 33.43 -5.32
N ASN A 480 2.21 34.06 -5.91
CA ASN A 480 2.31 34.38 -7.33
C ASN A 480 2.34 33.12 -8.24
N LYS A 481 2.53 31.92 -7.67
CA LYS A 481 2.50 30.61 -8.34
C LYS A 481 1.17 29.88 -8.10
N GLY A 482 0.27 30.48 -7.32
CA GLY A 482 -1.10 30.06 -7.02
C GLY A 482 -1.34 29.74 -5.54
N ILE A 483 -2.55 29.29 -5.24
CA ILE A 483 -3.00 28.94 -3.87
C ILE A 483 -2.39 27.61 -3.34
N TYR A 484 -1.42 27.49 -2.45
CA TYR A 484 -0.98 26.16 -1.97
C TYR A 484 -1.54 25.80 -0.58
N VAL A 485 -1.51 24.50 -0.24
CA VAL A 485 -1.90 23.99 1.08
C VAL A 485 -0.64 23.63 1.86
N GLU A 486 -0.41 24.30 2.98
CA GLU A 486 0.68 24.06 3.91
C GLU A 486 0.21 23.14 5.04
N ILE A 487 0.87 22.00 5.25
CA ILE A 487 0.56 21.07 6.34
C ILE A 487 1.37 21.47 7.58
N ILE A 488 0.70 21.84 8.67
CA ILE A 488 1.32 22.47 9.86
C ILE A 488 1.65 21.43 10.95
N GLY A 489 1.04 20.24 10.89
CA GLY A 489 1.27 19.16 11.85
C GLY A 489 0.01 18.32 12.13
N PRO A 490 -0.01 17.54 13.23
CA PRO A 490 -1.18 16.77 13.64
C PRO A 490 -2.41 17.65 13.88
N SER A 491 -3.58 17.21 13.42
CA SER A 491 -4.82 17.96 13.64
C SER A 491 -5.21 18.05 15.12
N ARG A 492 -5.44 19.28 15.62
CA ARG A 492 -6.23 19.56 16.85
C ARG A 492 -7.67 20.00 16.54
N GLY A 493 -8.06 20.11 15.27
CA GLY A 493 -9.36 20.66 14.90
C GLY A 493 -9.64 20.55 13.41
N ARG A 494 -10.71 19.79 13.11
CA ARG A 494 -11.38 19.57 11.81
C ARG A 494 -10.67 18.59 10.85
N PRO A 495 -11.04 17.29 10.91
CA PRO A 495 -10.70 16.34 9.86
C PRO A 495 -11.40 16.69 8.54
N LEU A 496 -10.90 16.18 7.41
CA LEU A 496 -11.59 16.28 6.13
C LEU A 496 -12.99 15.64 6.26
N ARG A 497 -14.02 16.47 6.11
CA ARG A 497 -15.42 16.07 6.30
C ARG A 497 -16.14 16.01 4.97
N ILE A 498 -16.88 14.94 4.76
CA ILE A 498 -17.75 14.75 3.60
C ILE A 498 -19.18 15.07 4.02
N ILE A 499 -19.76 16.10 3.41
CA ILE A 499 -21.17 16.45 3.57
C ILE A 499 -21.97 15.66 2.53
N MET A 500 -22.77 14.73 3.03
CA MET A 500 -23.63 13.89 2.19
C MET A 500 -24.99 14.57 2.01
N HIS A 501 -25.36 14.89 0.78
CA HIS A 501 -26.69 15.45 0.48
C HIS A 501 -27.78 14.37 0.44
N ASN A 502 -27.43 13.14 0.03
CA ASN A 502 -28.31 11.97 0.02
C ASN A 502 -27.49 10.73 0.37
N TYR A 503 -27.96 9.90 1.30
CA TYR A 503 -27.28 8.62 1.61
C TYR A 503 -28.29 7.46 1.75
N PRO A 504 -28.12 6.36 1.01
CA PRO A 504 -28.89 5.13 1.21
C PRO A 504 -28.33 4.30 2.38
N ARG A 505 -29.14 3.38 2.92
CA ARG A 505 -28.64 2.30 3.79
C ARG A 505 -27.82 1.31 2.96
N GLY A 506 -26.51 1.22 3.21
CA GLY A 506 -25.61 0.24 2.59
C GLY A 506 -24.41 0.85 1.84
N ALA A 507 -23.76 0.05 1.00
CA ALA A 507 -22.71 0.51 0.09
C ALA A 507 -23.32 1.22 -1.13
N SER A 508 -22.72 2.33 -1.55
CA SER A 508 -23.19 3.22 -2.62
C SER A 508 -22.02 3.87 -3.36
N ILE A 509 -22.30 4.66 -4.40
CA ILE A 509 -21.28 5.44 -5.10
C ILE A 509 -21.37 6.88 -4.65
N LEU A 510 -20.22 7.43 -4.27
CA LEU A 510 -20.07 8.79 -3.82
C LEU A 510 -20.33 9.73 -5.00
N ASN A 511 -21.53 10.28 -5.01
CA ASN A 511 -22.00 11.30 -5.93
C ASN A 511 -22.85 12.29 -5.12
N ASN A 512 -22.92 13.54 -5.58
CA ASN A 512 -23.72 14.58 -4.91
C ASN A 512 -23.34 14.72 -3.43
N PHE A 513 -22.04 14.93 -3.19
CA PHE A 513 -21.46 15.22 -1.89
C PHE A 513 -20.68 16.54 -1.98
N ASP A 514 -20.46 17.17 -0.84
CA ASP A 514 -19.55 18.29 -0.70
C ASP A 514 -18.42 17.96 0.27
N LEU A 515 -17.26 18.61 0.12
CA LEU A 515 -16.14 18.49 1.04
C LEU A 515 -16.07 19.74 1.92
N GLU A 516 -16.28 19.56 3.23
CA GLU A 516 -16.01 20.61 4.22
C GLU A 516 -14.48 20.63 4.47
N CYS A 517 -13.78 21.33 3.59
CA CYS A 517 -12.36 21.63 3.65
C CYS A 517 -12.09 22.92 2.86
N ASP A 518 -10.83 23.28 2.68
CA ASP A 518 -10.47 24.41 1.84
C ASP A 518 -10.94 24.26 0.38
N GLU A 519 -11.36 25.36 -0.25
CA GLU A 519 -11.90 25.37 -1.61
C GLU A 519 -10.94 24.85 -2.67
N ARG A 520 -9.61 25.05 -2.55
CA ARG A 520 -8.67 24.46 -3.52
C ARG A 520 -8.47 22.97 -3.28
N LEU A 521 -8.43 22.54 -2.02
CA LEU A 521 -8.34 21.11 -1.70
C LEU A 521 -9.60 20.40 -2.20
N LYS A 522 -10.77 20.99 -1.98
CA LYS A 522 -12.06 20.56 -2.54
C LYS A 522 -12.01 20.42 -4.05
N LYS A 523 -11.53 21.43 -4.79
CA LYS A 523 -11.33 21.35 -6.26
C LYS A 523 -10.43 20.19 -6.71
N SER A 524 -9.47 19.78 -5.87
CA SER A 524 -8.54 18.69 -6.17
C SER A 524 -9.10 17.32 -5.80
N LEU A 525 -9.77 17.23 -4.65
CA LEU A 525 -10.24 15.98 -4.06
C LEU A 525 -11.63 15.54 -4.53
N GLN A 526 -12.54 16.48 -4.74
CA GLN A 526 -13.90 16.17 -5.15
C GLN A 526 -13.93 15.39 -6.48
N PRO A 527 -13.14 15.73 -7.52
CA PRO A 527 -13.05 14.91 -8.73
C PRO A 527 -12.41 13.53 -8.52
N LEU A 528 -11.56 13.38 -7.48
CA LEU A 528 -10.92 12.11 -7.15
C LEU A 528 -11.88 11.17 -6.41
N LEU A 529 -12.72 11.72 -5.54
CA LEU A 529 -13.71 10.99 -4.75
C LEU A 529 -15.04 10.78 -5.51
N GLN A 530 -15.32 11.57 -6.55
CA GLN A 530 -16.46 11.35 -7.42
C GLN A 530 -16.40 9.95 -8.06
N GLY A 531 -17.49 9.19 -7.92
CA GLY A 531 -17.57 7.83 -8.48
C GLY A 531 -16.92 6.76 -7.59
N VAL A 532 -16.33 7.13 -6.45
CA VAL A 532 -15.75 6.17 -5.50
C VAL A 532 -16.85 5.45 -4.75
N LEU A 533 -16.72 4.14 -4.56
CA LEU A 533 -17.65 3.37 -3.74
C LEU A 533 -17.47 3.72 -2.27
N PHE A 534 -18.56 3.74 -1.51
CA PHE A 534 -18.49 4.03 -0.10
C PHE A 534 -19.62 3.38 0.70
N LYS A 535 -19.41 3.20 2.01
CA LYS A 535 -20.46 2.85 2.98
C LYS A 535 -20.39 3.85 4.12
N PHE A 536 -21.55 4.38 4.52
CA PHE A 536 -21.67 5.19 5.73
C PHE A 536 -21.83 4.27 6.94
N VAL A 537 -21.02 4.47 7.96
CA VAL A 537 -21.05 3.73 9.22
C VAL A 537 -21.20 4.73 10.36
N SER A 538 -22.21 4.52 11.20
CA SER A 538 -22.35 5.26 12.45
C SER A 538 -21.26 4.78 13.43
N GLY A 539 -20.37 5.67 13.86
CA GLY A 539 -19.27 5.34 14.76
C GLY A 539 -17.97 4.98 14.04
N LYS A 540 -17.05 4.30 14.75
CA LYS A 540 -15.77 3.86 14.19
C LYS A 540 -15.96 2.55 13.42
N PRO A 541 -15.32 2.37 12.25
CA PRO A 541 -15.28 1.09 11.56
C PRO A 541 -14.76 -0.01 12.49
N LYS A 542 -15.26 -1.23 12.32
CA LYS A 542 -14.85 -2.38 13.14
C LYS A 542 -13.38 -2.74 12.91
N ASP A 543 -12.85 -2.42 11.73
CA ASP A 543 -11.44 -2.61 11.39
C ASP A 543 -10.76 -1.26 11.10
N TRP A 544 -9.70 -0.98 11.86
CA TRP A 544 -8.95 0.28 11.75
C TRP A 544 -8.21 0.43 10.42
N ARG A 545 -8.04 -0.65 9.66
CA ARG A 545 -7.34 -0.64 8.36
C ARG A 545 -8.19 -0.09 7.23
N PHE A 546 -9.50 0.07 7.44
CA PHE A 546 -10.36 0.65 6.42
C PHE A 546 -10.04 2.11 6.18
N SER A 547 -9.91 2.46 4.90
CA SER A 547 -9.79 3.85 4.47
C SER A 547 -11.07 4.59 4.83
N THR A 548 -10.98 5.64 5.65
CA THR A 548 -12.16 6.40 6.08
C THR A 548 -12.01 7.90 6.06
N PHE A 549 -13.15 8.58 5.84
CA PHE A 549 -13.33 10.01 6.08
C PHE A 549 -14.40 10.25 7.14
N ASP A 550 -14.31 11.39 7.81
CA ASP A 550 -15.44 11.89 8.59
C ASP A 550 -16.55 12.34 7.66
N ALA A 551 -17.79 12.11 8.07
CA ALA A 551 -18.94 12.50 7.28
C ALA A 551 -20.06 13.06 8.14
N ILE A 552 -20.77 14.01 7.56
CA ILE A 552 -21.96 14.61 8.13
C ILE A 552 -23.10 14.43 7.12
N VAL A 553 -24.21 13.94 7.62
CA VAL A 553 -25.46 13.84 6.86
C VAL A 553 -26.41 14.93 7.37
N GLY A 554 -27.15 15.57 6.45
CA GLY A 554 -28.20 16.53 6.77
C GLY A 554 -29.03 16.14 8.01
N GLN A 555 -29.28 17.13 8.87
CA GLN A 555 -29.78 17.03 10.26
C GLN A 555 -28.76 16.68 11.36
N GLY A 556 -27.45 16.72 11.07
CA GLY A 556 -26.40 16.68 12.11
C GLY A 556 -25.93 15.29 12.53
N TYR A 557 -26.33 14.24 11.81
CA TYR A 557 -25.77 12.90 12.00
C TYR A 557 -24.31 12.89 11.54
N SER A 558 -23.42 12.40 12.40
CA SER A 558 -22.01 12.23 12.07
C SER A 558 -21.63 10.75 12.06
N GLY A 559 -20.69 10.40 11.20
CA GLY A 559 -20.20 9.04 11.07
C GLY A 559 -18.91 8.99 10.26
N LYS A 560 -18.50 7.77 9.91
CA LYS A 560 -17.37 7.53 9.04
C LYS A 560 -17.86 7.02 7.70
N ILE A 561 -17.31 7.56 6.63
CA ILE A 561 -17.44 6.99 5.28
C ILE A 561 -16.26 6.05 5.10
N VAL A 562 -16.55 4.76 4.97
CA VAL A 562 -15.58 3.77 4.48
C VAL A 562 -15.56 3.87 2.97
N ILE A 563 -14.41 4.25 2.40
CA ILE A 563 -14.24 4.48 0.96
C ILE A 563 -13.63 3.29 0.26
N GLY A 564 -13.84 3.25 -1.05
CA GLY A 564 -13.33 2.23 -1.91
C GLY A 564 -14.08 0.91 -1.73
N PRO A 565 -13.52 -0.17 -2.26
CA PRO A 565 -14.16 -1.47 -2.21
C PRO A 565 -14.27 -2.00 -0.78
N ASP A 566 -13.42 -1.55 0.15
CA ASP A 566 -13.50 -1.83 1.60
C ASP A 566 -14.91 -1.62 2.16
N SER A 567 -15.70 -0.73 1.55
CA SER A 567 -17.11 -0.51 1.86
C SER A 567 -18.00 -1.75 1.73
N PHE A 568 -17.67 -2.68 0.83
CA PHE A 568 -18.37 -3.96 0.68
C PHE A 568 -18.00 -4.95 1.77
N ILE A 569 -16.73 -4.95 2.21
CA ILE A 569 -16.29 -5.81 3.31
C ILE A 569 -16.99 -5.41 4.60
N GLU A 570 -17.10 -4.11 4.90
CA GLU A 570 -17.89 -3.63 6.04
C GLU A 570 -19.40 -3.80 5.81
N GLY A 571 -19.80 -4.06 4.56
CA GLY A 571 -21.17 -4.19 4.03
C GLY A 571 -21.95 -5.44 4.41
N GLU A 572 -21.27 -6.58 4.52
CA GLU A 572 -21.87 -7.93 4.60
C GLU A 572 -22.14 -8.44 6.03
N GLU A 573 -21.66 -7.73 7.05
CA GLU A 573 -22.12 -7.90 8.44
C GLU A 573 -23.35 -7.02 8.70
#